data_AF-A0A8J7WMN9-F1
#
_entry.id   AF-A0A8J7WMN9-F1
#
_cell.length_a   1.000
_cell.length_b   1.000
_cell.length_c   1.000
_cell.angle_alpha   90.00
_cell.angle_beta   90.00
_cell.angle_gamma   90.00
#
_symmetry.space_group_name_H-M   'P 1'
#
loop_
_entity.id
_entity.type
_entity.pdbx_description
1 polymer ?
#
loop_
_entity_poly.entity_id
_entity_poly.type
_entity_poly.pdbx_seq_one_letter_code
_entity_poly.pdbx_strand_id
1 'polypeptide(L)'
;MAAVAQRFGRRLPELAFEPGLVAAIDQHSAAIRDAVQGYPSLREALTDYVLGFTDALREIGWFAHEGYDFATLRLTAICHFMREHGVTE
;
A
#
# COMPACT_ATOMS: atom_id res chain seq x y z
N MET A 1 -8.98 1.22 -6.60
CA MET A 1 -7.57 0.82 -6.39
C MET A 1 -6.62 1.24 -7.52
N ALA A 2 -7.05 1.29 -8.79
CA ALA A 2 -6.20 1.65 -9.94
C ALA A 2 -5.39 2.97 -9.78
N ALA A 3 -5.98 4.03 -9.23
CA ALA A 3 -5.28 5.30 -9.00
C ALA A 3 -4.11 5.18 -8.00
N VAL A 4 -4.27 4.38 -6.94
CA VAL A 4 -3.20 4.09 -5.97
C VAL A 4 -2.08 3.32 -6.66
N ALA A 5 -2.42 2.26 -7.41
CA ALA A 5 -1.47 1.47 -8.17
C ALA A 5 -0.67 2.32 -9.18
N GLN A 6 -1.34 3.20 -9.93
CA GLN A 6 -0.69 4.10 -10.88
C GLN A 6 0.28 5.08 -10.19
N ARG A 7 -0.11 5.65 -9.04
CA ARG A 7 0.66 6.71 -8.38
C ARG A 7 1.82 6.20 -7.53
N PHE A 8 1.64 5.07 -6.85
CA PHE A 8 2.61 4.53 -5.88
C PHE A 8 3.31 3.27 -6.38
N GLY A 9 2.70 2.51 -7.29
CA GLY A 9 3.35 1.34 -7.92
C GLY A 9 4.59 1.71 -8.74
N ARG A 10 4.70 2.96 -9.23
CA ARG A 10 5.89 3.45 -9.95
C ARG A 10 7.18 3.42 -9.13
N ARG A 11 7.08 3.33 -7.80
CA ARG A 11 8.23 3.28 -6.87
C ARG A 11 8.76 1.86 -6.66
N LEU A 12 8.01 0.82 -7.06
CA LEU A 12 8.42 -0.58 -6.86
C LEU A 12 9.79 -0.95 -7.45
N PRO A 13 10.26 -0.38 -8.58
CA PRO A 13 11.61 -0.64 -9.07
C PRO A 13 12.73 -0.19 -8.12
N GLU A 14 12.48 0.80 -7.24
CA GLU A 14 13.47 1.30 -6.27
C GLU A 14 13.85 0.25 -5.21
N LEU A 15 12.94 -0.71 -4.95
CA LEU A 15 13.17 -1.83 -4.02
C LEU A 15 14.38 -2.68 -4.40
N ALA A 16 14.76 -2.72 -5.68
CA ALA A 16 15.91 -3.49 -6.15
C ALA A 16 17.26 -2.92 -5.65
N PHE A 17 17.29 -1.66 -5.22
CA PHE A 17 18.52 -0.94 -4.90
C PHE A 17 18.57 -0.40 -3.46
N GLU A 18 17.44 -0.38 -2.76
CA GLU A 18 17.30 0.26 -1.44
C GLU A 18 16.84 -0.75 -0.36
N PRO A 19 17.77 -1.46 0.33
CA PRO A 19 17.42 -2.45 1.35
C PRO A 19 16.58 -1.89 2.51
N GLY A 20 16.82 -0.63 2.88
CA GLY A 20 16.03 0.04 3.92
C GLY A 20 14.57 0.26 3.50
N LEU A 21 14.34 0.52 2.20
CA LEU A 21 13.00 0.64 1.65
C LEU A 21 12.30 -0.73 1.62
N VAL A 22 13.02 -1.80 1.25
CA VAL A 22 12.48 -3.17 1.30
C VAL A 22 12.00 -3.51 2.70
N ALA A 23 12.83 -3.30 3.73
CA ALA A 23 12.46 -3.58 5.11
C ALA A 23 11.22 -2.80 5.56
N ALA A 24 11.11 -1.52 5.17
CA ALA A 24 9.94 -0.71 5.47
C ALA A 24 8.68 -1.25 4.78
N ILE A 25 8.76 -1.59 3.50
CA ILE A 25 7.64 -2.15 2.73
C ILE A 25 7.20 -3.51 3.30
N ASP A 26 8.14 -4.36 3.71
CA ASP A 26 7.82 -5.64 4.34
C ASP A 26 7.05 -5.46 5.66
N GLN A 27 7.50 -4.51 6.50
CA GLN A 27 6.81 -4.18 7.75
C GLN A 27 5.38 -3.67 7.49
N HIS A 28 5.21 -2.80 6.50
CA HIS A 28 3.89 -2.30 6.11
C HIS A 28 3.02 -3.41 5.51
N SER A 29 3.58 -4.30 4.71
CA SER A 29 2.88 -5.45 4.13
C SER A 29 2.41 -6.43 5.20
N ALA A 30 3.22 -6.68 6.23
CA ALA A 30 2.81 -7.46 7.40
C ALA A 30 1.60 -6.82 8.11
N ALA A 31 1.66 -5.51 8.36
CA ALA A 31 0.54 -4.81 8.99
C ALA A 31 -0.73 -4.77 8.11
N ILE A 32 -0.61 -4.78 6.78
CA ILE A 32 -1.76 -4.91 5.86
C ILE A 32 -2.33 -6.33 5.97
N ARG A 33 -1.48 -7.35 5.89
CA ARG A 33 -1.88 -8.76 6.03
C ARG A 33 -2.65 -8.97 7.33
N ASP A 34 -2.15 -8.41 8.43
CA ASP A 34 -2.80 -8.53 9.73
C ASP A 34 -4.16 -7.83 9.79
N ALA A 35 -4.36 -6.77 9.01
CA ALA A 35 -5.62 -6.04 8.96
C ALA A 35 -6.68 -6.73 8.07
N VAL A 36 -6.25 -7.45 7.04
CA VAL A 36 -7.14 -8.11 6.07
C VAL A 36 -7.31 -9.61 6.32
N GLN A 37 -6.62 -10.17 7.33
CA GLN A 37 -6.79 -11.57 7.71
C GLN A 37 -8.21 -11.84 8.24
N GLY A 38 -8.72 -13.04 7.99
CA GLY A 38 -10.04 -13.47 8.47
C GLY A 38 -11.22 -13.02 7.61
N TYR A 39 -10.98 -12.22 6.56
CA TYR A 39 -12.02 -11.90 5.57
C TYR A 39 -12.18 -13.05 4.56
N PRO A 40 -13.41 -13.35 4.10
CA PRO A 40 -13.65 -14.39 3.09
C PRO A 40 -13.04 -14.07 1.73
N SER A 41 -12.89 -12.78 1.41
CA SER A 41 -12.36 -12.28 0.14
C SER A 41 -11.25 -11.28 0.41
N LEU A 42 -10.02 -11.65 0.05
CA LEU A 42 -8.86 -10.76 0.17
C LEU A 42 -9.05 -9.47 -0.64
N ARG A 43 -9.70 -9.57 -1.80
CA ARG A 43 -9.97 -8.43 -2.69
C ARG A 43 -10.90 -7.41 -2.05
N GLU A 44 -11.99 -7.87 -1.44
CA GLU A 44 -12.96 -7.00 -0.77
C GLU A 44 -12.32 -6.36 0.45
N ALA A 45 -11.66 -7.16 1.29
CA ALA A 45 -10.95 -6.67 2.48
C ALA A 45 -9.90 -5.61 2.15
N LEU A 46 -9.13 -5.83 1.09
CA LEU A 46 -8.11 -4.87 0.65
C LEU A 46 -8.75 -3.62 0.03
N THR A 47 -9.89 -3.76 -0.66
CA THR A 47 -10.63 -2.60 -1.20
C THR A 47 -11.12 -1.72 -0.06
N ASP A 48 -11.75 -2.30 0.97
CA ASP A 48 -12.23 -1.58 2.15
C ASP A 48 -11.07 -0.93 2.92
N TYR A 49 -9.96 -1.66 3.09
CA TYR A 49 -8.75 -1.15 3.72
C TYR A 49 -8.20 0.08 2.98
N VAL A 50 -8.08 0.01 1.65
CA VAL A 50 -7.58 1.11 0.83
C VAL A 50 -8.51 2.31 0.90
N LEU A 51 -9.83 2.10 0.79
CA LEU A 51 -10.81 3.17 0.90
C LEU A 51 -10.69 3.89 2.23
N GLY A 52 -10.81 3.17 3.34
CA GLY A 52 -10.72 3.75 4.69
C GLY A 52 -9.39 4.45 4.95
N PHE A 53 -8.27 3.88 4.48
CA PHE A 53 -6.98 4.54 4.61
C PHE A 53 -6.90 5.84 3.81
N THR A 54 -7.35 5.84 2.55
CA THR A 54 -7.33 7.07 1.73
C THR A 54 -8.31 8.13 2.19
N ASP A 55 -9.43 7.74 2.79
CA ASP A 55 -10.39 8.67 3.39
C ASP A 55 -9.79 9.33 4.63
N ALA A 56 -9.16 8.57 5.52
CA ALA A 56 -8.44 9.12 6.67
C ALA A 56 -7.32 10.08 6.24
N LEU A 57 -6.58 9.78 5.17
CA LEU A 57 -5.58 10.70 4.61
C LEU A 57 -6.22 12.00 4.10
N ARG A 58 -7.38 11.92 3.46
CA ARG A 58 -8.11 13.11 2.98
C ARG A 58 -8.60 13.96 4.15
N GLU A 59 -9.11 13.34 5.21
CA GLU A 59 -9.60 14.03 6.40
C GLU A 59 -8.52 14.84 7.10
N ILE A 60 -7.29 14.32 7.16
CA ILE A 60 -6.15 15.05 7.74
C ILE A 60 -5.46 16.01 6.76
N GLY A 61 -6.01 16.17 5.55
CA GLY A 61 -5.43 17.02 4.52
C GLY A 61 -4.04 16.56 4.06
N TRP A 62 -3.80 15.25 4.04
CA TRP A 62 -2.54 14.71 3.55
C TRP A 62 -2.46 14.80 2.02
N PHE A 63 -1.27 15.15 1.51
CA PHE A 63 -0.97 15.20 0.09
C PHE A 63 0.30 14.42 -0.22
N ALA A 64 0.28 13.67 -1.32
CA ALA A 64 1.43 12.89 -1.74
C ALA A 64 2.62 13.80 -2.14
N HIS A 65 3.78 13.54 -1.56
CA HIS A 65 5.05 14.21 -1.87
C HIS A 65 6.12 13.21 -2.34
N GLU A 66 7.31 13.70 -2.68
CA GLU A 66 8.39 12.87 -3.25
C GLU A 66 9.07 11.96 -2.21
N GLY A 67 9.08 12.35 -0.93
CA GLY A 67 9.68 11.57 0.16
C GLY A 67 8.93 10.30 0.58
N TYR A 68 9.53 9.58 1.53
CA TYR A 68 9.03 8.33 2.13
C TYR A 68 8.47 8.58 3.53
N ASP A 69 7.29 9.17 3.61
CA ASP A 69 6.53 9.21 4.86
C ASP A 69 5.70 7.94 5.05
N PHE A 70 5.07 7.81 6.21
CA PHE A 70 4.26 6.64 6.57
C PHE A 70 3.18 6.34 5.51
N ALA A 71 2.48 7.38 5.03
CA ALA A 71 1.40 7.23 4.07
C ALA A 71 1.91 6.76 2.70
N THR A 72 3.02 7.35 2.23
CA THR A 72 3.68 6.93 0.98
C THR A 72 4.16 5.49 1.06
N LEU A 73 4.79 5.10 2.17
CA LEU A 73 5.24 3.73 2.40
C LEU A 73 4.07 2.75 2.47
N ARG A 74 2.99 3.09 3.18
CA ARG A 74 1.78 2.25 3.26
C ARG A 74 1.12 2.04 1.90
N LEU A 75 0.97 3.10 1.10
CA LEU A 75 0.38 3.02 -0.24
C LEU A 75 1.27 2.26 -1.23
N THR A 76 2.59 2.39 -1.10
CA THR A 76 3.55 1.60 -1.88
C THR A 76 3.49 0.12 -1.48
N ALA A 77 3.38 -0.18 -0.19
CA ALA A 77 3.22 -1.54 0.32
C ALA A 77 1.89 -2.18 -0.12
N ILE A 78 0.79 -1.42 -0.17
CA ILE A 78 -0.46 -1.90 -0.79
C ILE A 78 -0.21 -2.32 -2.25
N CYS A 79 0.51 -1.51 -3.03
CA CYS A 79 0.80 -1.83 -4.44
C CYS A 79 1.67 -3.09 -4.57
N HIS A 80 2.68 -3.23 -3.70
CA HIS A 80 3.51 -4.43 -3.63
C HIS A 80 2.67 -5.66 -3.29
N PHE A 81 1.88 -5.58 -2.22
CA PHE A 81 1.02 -6.65 -1.72
C PHE A 81 -0.02 -7.10 -2.77
N MET A 82 -0.67 -6.15 -3.46
CA MET A 82 -1.58 -6.46 -4.57
C MET A 82 -0.89 -7.25 -5.68
N ARG A 83 0.34 -6.89 -6.03
CA ARG A 83 1.13 -7.56 -7.07
C ARG A 83 1.53 -8.98 -6.63
N GLU A 84 1.95 -9.16 -5.38
CA GLU A 84 2.32 -10.47 -4.84
C GLU A 84 1.14 -11.44 -4.77
N HIS A 85 -0.04 -10.94 -4.41
CA HIS A 85 -1.25 -11.75 -4.22
C HIS A 85 -2.17 -11.79 -5.45
N GLY A 86 -1.79 -11.18 -6.57
CA GLY A 86 -2.58 -11.20 -7.81
C GLY A 86 -3.94 -10.49 -7.71
N VAL A 87 -4.04 -9.45 -6.86
CA VAL A 87 -5.28 -8.69 -6.61
C VAL A 87 -5.38 -7.45 -7.52
N THR A 88 -4.64 -7.45 -8.63
CA THR A 88 -4.64 -6.37 -9.62
C THR A 88 -5.79 -6.56 -10.61
N GLU A 89 -6.66 -5.54 -10.69
CA GLU A 89 -7.92 -5.47 -11.45
C GLU A 89 -9.04 -6.37 -10.91
#